data_AF-A0A1G6BSE8-F1
#
_entry.id   AF-A0A1G6BSE8-F1
#
_cell.length_a   1.000
_cell.length_b   1.000
_cell.length_c   1.000
_cell.angle_alpha   90.00
_cell.angle_beta   90.00
_cell.angle_gamma   90.00
#
_symmetry.space_group_name_H-M   'P 1'
#
loop_
_entity.id
_entity.type
_entity.pdbx_description
1 polymer ?
#
loop_
_entity_poly.entity_id
_entity_poly.type
_entity_poly.pdbx_seq_one_letter_code
_entity_poly.pdbx_strand_id
1 'polypeptide(L)'
;MTLDNFLILYNKTMREALSEIDANIKGFLMVVDQEQRLMGTLTDGDLRRAFLQGASLEDSIEKAYQKDFTCIGCEDTIATIIDIFKDTRIEFLPIVAKDKTVLNVITKQNMHALLLQDMDYAYDLDWINMDDSIVENEIFQRPWGFYKTTVLNQYFQSKIIRVDPRGALSLQEHHRREEHWIVVHGEGQVQLDLTKRPIRVGEHIYIPTGCKHRLINTSDTESLIITEVQLGDYFGEDDIIRFEDVYGRE
;
A
#
# COMPACT_ATOMS: atom_id res chain seq x y z
N MET A 1 15.62 7.51 -4.22
CA MET A 1 15.73 8.87 -3.67
C MET A 1 16.73 8.87 -2.52
N THR A 2 17.26 10.02 -2.15
CA THR A 2 18.14 10.18 -0.98
C THR A 2 17.46 11.02 0.09
N LEU A 3 17.96 10.97 1.33
CA LEU A 3 17.43 11.78 2.43
C LEU A 3 17.40 13.28 2.11
N ASP A 4 18.40 13.76 1.38
CA ASP A 4 18.50 15.16 0.95
C ASP A 4 17.27 15.64 0.16
N ASN A 5 16.56 14.76 -0.56
CA ASN A 5 15.33 15.11 -1.28
C ASN A 5 14.14 15.45 -0.35
N PHE A 6 14.30 15.18 0.94
CA PHE A 6 13.31 15.45 1.97
C PHE A 6 13.75 16.56 2.91
N LEU A 7 14.93 17.15 2.73
CA LEU A 7 15.46 18.21 3.60
C LEU A 7 15.35 19.57 2.90
N ILE A 8 14.95 20.59 3.67
CA ILE A 8 14.95 21.97 3.19
C ILE A 8 15.39 22.93 4.29
N LEU A 9 16.24 23.89 3.94
CA LEU A 9 16.65 24.93 4.88
C LEU A 9 15.47 25.86 5.19
N TYR A 10 15.30 26.22 6.46
CA TYR A 10 14.18 27.05 6.95
C TYR A 10 14.03 28.42 6.27
N ASN A 11 15.08 28.94 5.65
CA ASN A 11 15.11 30.25 4.99
C ASN A 11 14.85 30.18 3.48
N LYS A 12 14.53 29.00 2.95
CA LYS A 12 14.20 28.78 1.54
C LYS A 12 12.82 29.35 1.19
N THR A 13 12.60 29.56 -0.10
CA THR A 13 11.35 30.13 -0.61
C THR A 13 10.25 29.09 -0.72
N MET A 14 8.99 29.54 -0.74
CA MET A 14 7.82 28.70 -1.00
C MET A 14 7.93 27.96 -2.35
N ARG A 15 8.48 28.61 -3.37
CA ARG A 15 8.76 28.02 -4.69
C ARG A 15 9.74 26.85 -4.61
N GLU A 16 10.85 27.03 -3.91
CA GLU A 16 11.84 25.95 -3.73
C GLU A 16 11.22 24.77 -2.98
N ALA A 17 10.44 25.02 -1.92
CA ALA A 17 9.75 23.96 -1.19
C ALA A 17 8.76 23.17 -2.06
N LEU A 18 7.95 23.85 -2.87
CA LEU A 18 7.05 23.19 -3.81
C LEU A 18 7.82 22.33 -4.83
N SER A 19 8.97 22.81 -5.31
CA SER A 19 9.80 22.08 -6.25
C SER A 19 10.38 20.80 -5.65
N GLU A 20 10.83 20.84 -4.39
CA GLU A 20 11.36 19.66 -3.70
C GLU A 20 10.24 18.65 -3.37
N ILE A 21 9.06 19.13 -2.97
CA ILE A 21 7.89 18.26 -2.73
C ILE A 21 7.47 17.54 -4.01
N ASP A 22 7.37 18.26 -5.13
CA ASP A 22 7.03 17.68 -6.43
C ASP A 22 8.06 16.63 -6.87
N ALA A 23 9.35 16.90 -6.62
CA ALA A 23 10.44 15.98 -6.95
C ALA A 23 10.46 14.71 -6.08
N ASN A 24 10.05 14.78 -4.80
CA ASN A 24 10.11 13.64 -3.88
C ASN A 24 8.87 12.74 -3.86
N ILE A 25 7.76 13.17 -4.48
CA ILE A 25 6.52 12.41 -4.70
C ILE A 25 5.75 12.06 -3.40
N LYS A 26 6.39 12.08 -2.22
CA LYS A 26 5.78 11.71 -0.94
C LYS A 26 5.05 12.88 -0.26
N GLY A 27 5.16 14.11 -0.76
CA GLY A 27 4.28 15.21 -0.34
C GLY A 27 4.72 15.97 0.92
N PHE A 28 5.96 15.75 1.39
CA PHE A 28 6.46 16.38 2.62
C PHE A 28 7.95 16.73 2.55
N LEU A 29 8.37 17.63 3.44
CA LEU A 29 9.75 18.00 3.72
C LEU A 29 9.98 18.12 5.23
N MET A 30 11.20 17.86 5.65
CA MET A 30 11.75 18.14 6.97
C MET A 30 12.55 19.43 6.88
N VAL A 31 12.15 20.42 7.65
CA VAL A 31 12.79 21.73 7.66
C VAL A 31 13.95 21.70 8.64
N VAL A 32 15.13 22.12 8.18
CA VAL A 32 16.38 22.05 8.95
C VAL A 32 17.13 23.39 9.02
N ASP A 33 18.05 23.49 9.97
CA ASP A 33 19.05 24.56 10.02
C ASP A 33 20.30 24.23 9.17
N GLN A 34 21.32 25.10 9.22
CA GLN A 34 22.57 24.92 8.47
C GLN A 34 23.39 23.70 8.92
N GLU A 35 23.12 23.18 10.12
CA GLU A 35 23.78 22.02 10.72
C GLU A 35 22.91 20.76 10.57
N GLN A 36 21.87 20.81 9.70
CA GLN A 36 20.88 19.75 9.47
C GLN A 36 20.08 19.33 10.71
N ARG A 37 19.97 20.21 11.71
CA ARG A 37 19.09 19.97 12.86
C ARG A 37 17.64 20.23 12.48
N LEU A 38 16.76 19.32 12.89
CA LEU A 38 15.33 19.40 12.61
C LEU A 38 14.68 20.59 13.33
N MET A 39 14.10 21.48 12.53
CA MET A 39 13.38 22.69 12.95
C MET A 39 11.86 22.57 12.82
N GLY A 40 11.39 21.71 11.92
CA GLY A 40 9.97 21.57 11.63
C GLY A 40 9.65 20.56 10.53
N THR A 41 8.36 20.43 10.22
CA THR A 41 7.85 19.64 9.10
C THR A 41 7.02 20.52 8.18
N LEU A 42 6.99 20.20 6.90
CA LEU A 42 6.29 20.99 5.89
C LEU A 42 5.61 20.06 4.89
N THR A 43 4.34 20.31 4.59
CA THR A 43 3.54 19.54 3.63
C THR A 43 2.85 20.46 2.62
N ASP A 44 2.30 19.91 1.54
CA ASP A 44 1.40 20.64 0.64
C ASP A 44 0.24 21.33 1.37
N GLY A 45 -0.24 20.70 2.45
CA GLY A 45 -1.30 21.27 3.29
C GLY A 45 -0.87 22.57 3.96
N ASP A 46 0.37 22.65 4.43
CA ASP A 46 0.94 23.83 5.07
C ASP A 46 1.16 24.95 4.06
N LEU A 47 1.75 24.63 2.91
CA LEU A 47 1.99 25.58 1.83
C LEU A 47 0.67 26.15 1.30
N ARG A 48 -0.33 25.29 1.07
CA ARG A 48 -1.68 25.72 0.68
C ARG A 48 -2.30 26.66 1.70
N ARG A 49 -2.18 26.38 3.01
CA ARG A 49 -2.69 27.28 4.07
C ARG A 49 -1.99 28.63 4.06
N ALA A 50 -0.67 28.67 3.86
CA ALA A 50 0.09 29.91 3.78
C ALA A 50 -0.34 30.77 2.58
N PHE A 51 -0.55 30.17 1.40
CA PHE A 51 -1.06 30.90 0.22
C PHE A 51 -2.46 31.48 0.45
N LEU A 52 -3.35 30.74 1.10
CA LEU A 52 -4.69 31.24 1.47
C LEU A 52 -4.63 32.41 2.46
N GLN A 53 -3.54 32.55 3.20
CA GLN A 53 -3.28 33.67 4.12
C GLN A 53 -2.53 34.83 3.44
N GLY A 54 -2.28 34.76 2.12
CA GLY A 54 -1.68 35.83 1.34
C GLY A 54 -0.17 35.72 1.14
N ALA A 55 0.46 34.59 1.48
CA ALA A 55 1.86 34.35 1.15
C ALA A 55 2.09 34.32 -0.38
N SER A 56 3.28 34.70 -0.82
CA SER A 56 3.74 34.65 -2.20
C SER A 56 4.70 33.48 -2.45
N LEU A 57 4.95 33.13 -3.71
CA LEU A 57 5.94 32.11 -4.07
C LEU A 57 7.38 32.46 -3.67
N GLU A 58 7.67 33.75 -3.53
CA GLU A 58 9.02 34.26 -3.20
C GLU A 58 9.20 34.47 -1.68
N ASP A 59 8.13 34.30 -0.89
CA ASP A 59 8.22 34.40 0.56
C ASP A 59 9.00 33.22 1.13
N SER A 60 9.64 33.44 2.29
CA SER A 60 10.32 32.38 3.04
C SER A 60 9.32 31.39 3.66
N ILE A 61 9.68 30.11 3.70
CA ILE A 61 8.90 29.05 4.35
C ILE A 61 8.87 29.15 5.88
N GLU A 62 9.63 30.06 6.49
CA GLU A 62 9.79 30.17 7.95
C GLU A 62 8.48 30.36 8.73
N LYS A 63 7.47 30.94 8.06
CA LYS A 63 6.12 31.15 8.60
C LYS A 63 5.12 30.09 8.16
N ALA A 64 5.50 29.20 7.25
CA ALA A 64 4.62 28.19 6.64
C ALA A 64 4.77 26.82 7.31
N TYR A 65 5.98 26.41 7.70
CA TYR A 65 6.20 25.07 8.25
C TYR A 65 5.71 24.91 9.69
N GLN A 66 5.39 23.67 10.06
CA GLN A 66 4.89 23.29 11.38
C GLN A 66 6.04 23.07 12.37
N LYS A 67 6.02 23.83 13.48
CA LYS A 67 7.02 23.80 14.56
C LYS A 67 6.69 22.85 15.70
N ASP A 68 5.41 22.53 15.86
CA ASP A 68 4.94 21.52 16.81
C ASP A 68 4.77 20.20 16.04
N PHE A 69 5.80 19.36 16.10
CA PHE A 69 5.92 18.10 15.37
C PHE A 69 6.44 16.99 16.30
N THR A 70 6.19 15.76 15.89
CA THR A 70 6.70 14.56 16.57
C THR A 70 7.87 13.98 15.77
N CYS A 71 8.92 13.56 16.46
CA CYS A 71 10.04 12.82 15.90
C CYS A 71 10.44 11.68 16.84
N ILE A 72 11.23 10.74 16.35
CA ILE A 72 11.76 9.61 17.10
C ILE A 72 13.29 9.62 17.10
N GLY A 73 13.89 9.04 18.13
CA GLY A 73 15.33 8.84 18.26
C GLY A 73 15.79 7.44 17.84
N CYS A 74 17.10 7.22 17.85
CA CYS A 74 17.73 5.93 17.51
C CYS A 74 17.39 4.79 18.50
N GLU A 75 16.98 5.12 19.72
CA GLU A 75 16.63 4.14 20.76
C GLU A 75 15.12 3.83 20.80
N ASP A 76 14.31 4.50 19.98
CA ASP A 76 12.88 4.26 19.93
C ASP A 76 12.56 2.93 19.25
N THR A 77 11.50 2.28 19.74
CA THR A 77 11.10 0.96 19.28
C THR A 77 9.94 1.04 18.28
N ILE A 78 9.71 -0.05 17.54
CA ILE A 78 8.53 -0.15 16.67
C ILE A 78 7.21 0.02 17.44
N ALA A 79 7.14 -0.39 18.71
CA ALA A 79 5.96 -0.19 19.55
C ALA A 79 5.66 1.30 19.78
N THR A 80 6.71 2.09 20.06
CA THR A 80 6.60 3.56 20.17
C THR A 80 6.09 4.16 18.87
N ILE A 81 6.63 3.71 17.73
CA ILE A 81 6.25 4.19 16.40
C ILE A 81 4.79 3.89 16.09
N ILE A 82 4.33 2.67 16.37
CA ILE A 82 2.92 2.26 16.22
C ILE A 82 2.02 3.16 17.06
N ASP A 83 2.38 3.42 18.31
CA ASP A 83 1.60 4.26 19.20
C ASP A 83 1.49 5.70 18.70
N ILE A 84 2.56 6.26 18.14
CA ILE A 84 2.55 7.60 17.54
C ILE A 84 1.67 7.63 16.28
N PHE A 85 1.80 6.65 15.38
CA PHE A 85 1.03 6.59 14.13
C PHE A 85 -0.46 6.26 14.31
N LYS A 86 -0.92 5.95 15.54
CA LYS A 86 -2.36 5.92 15.87
C LYS A 86 -3.00 7.30 15.67
N ASP A 87 -2.26 8.39 15.80
CA ASP A 87 -2.73 9.70 15.39
C ASP A 87 -2.84 9.75 13.86
N THR A 88 -4.06 9.85 13.34
CA THR A 88 -4.31 9.87 11.89
C THR A 88 -3.87 11.16 11.20
N ARG A 89 -3.32 12.12 11.95
CA ARG A 89 -2.76 13.36 11.39
C ARG A 89 -1.27 13.22 11.06
N ILE A 90 -0.61 12.18 11.60
CA ILE A 90 0.81 11.93 11.41
C ILE A 90 0.98 10.87 10.33
N GLU A 91 1.53 11.29 9.18
CA GLU A 91 1.80 10.40 8.04
C GLU A 91 3.28 9.99 7.93
N PHE A 92 4.18 10.72 8.58
CA PHE A 92 5.59 10.40 8.65
C PHE A 92 6.22 10.88 9.97
N LEU A 93 7.35 10.28 10.32
CA LEU A 93 8.13 10.58 11.51
C LEU A 93 9.60 10.75 11.14
N PRO A 94 10.17 11.95 11.35
CA PRO A 94 11.61 12.15 11.31
C PRO A 94 12.31 11.30 12.36
N ILE A 95 13.43 10.69 11.96
CA ILE A 95 14.36 9.97 12.83
C ILE A 95 15.54 10.89 13.07
N VAL A 96 15.83 11.22 14.33
CA VAL A 96 16.86 12.19 14.69
C VAL A 96 17.89 11.64 15.67
N ALA A 97 19.10 12.18 15.59
CA ALA A 97 20.13 11.99 16.60
C ALA A 97 19.80 12.78 17.89
N LYS A 98 20.59 12.56 18.94
CA LYS A 98 20.44 13.26 20.24
C LYS A 98 20.56 14.79 20.12
N ASP A 99 21.32 15.28 19.15
CA ASP A 99 21.51 16.70 18.86
C ASP A 99 20.48 17.26 17.87
N LYS A 100 19.43 16.49 17.55
CA LYS A 100 18.37 16.76 16.59
C LYS A 100 18.79 16.75 15.12
N THR A 101 20.00 16.33 14.79
CA THR A 101 20.40 16.10 13.40
C THR A 101 19.49 15.06 12.78
N VAL A 102 18.93 15.34 11.59
CA VAL A 102 18.08 14.38 10.88
C VAL A 102 18.93 13.21 10.38
N LEU A 103 18.55 12.00 10.77
CA LEU A 103 19.22 10.77 10.36
C LEU A 103 18.45 10.06 9.25
N ASN A 104 17.12 10.05 9.35
CA ASN A 104 16.26 9.31 8.43
C ASN A 104 14.78 9.75 8.58
N VAL A 105 13.87 9.10 7.87
CA VAL A 105 12.42 9.29 8.01
C VAL A 105 11.69 7.98 7.79
N ILE A 106 10.71 7.68 8.65
CA ILE A 106 9.80 6.55 8.46
C ILE A 106 8.40 7.08 8.18
N THR A 107 7.74 6.57 7.14
CA THR A 107 6.33 6.86 6.87
C THR A 107 5.40 5.84 7.52
N LYS A 108 4.14 6.21 7.68
CA LYS A 108 3.11 5.28 8.14
C LYS A 108 2.95 4.07 7.20
N GLN A 109 3.10 4.29 5.90
CA GLN A 109 3.12 3.22 4.90
C GLN A 109 4.30 2.28 5.10
N ASN A 110 5.50 2.82 5.37
CA ASN A 110 6.66 1.99 5.70
C ASN A 110 6.40 1.14 6.94
N MET A 111 5.83 1.70 8.01
CA MET A 111 5.48 0.92 9.20
C MET A 111 4.54 -0.24 8.86
N HIS A 112 3.51 -0.01 8.06
CA HIS A 112 2.60 -1.08 7.62
C HIS A 112 3.33 -2.16 6.83
N ALA A 113 4.17 -1.78 5.86
CA ALA A 113 4.94 -2.71 5.05
C ALA A 113 5.92 -3.53 5.91
N LEU A 114 6.66 -2.91 6.85
CA LEU A 114 7.54 -3.61 7.79
C LEU A 114 6.78 -4.69 8.58
N LEU A 115 5.62 -4.34 9.16
CA LEU A 115 4.83 -5.27 9.96
C LEU A 115 4.25 -6.43 9.13
N LEU A 116 3.84 -6.16 7.89
CA LEU A 116 3.32 -7.20 6.99
C LEU A 116 4.41 -8.10 6.40
N GLN A 117 5.65 -7.64 6.35
CA GLN A 117 6.80 -8.41 5.90
C GLN A 117 7.48 -9.22 7.00
N ASP A 118 7.05 -9.06 8.26
CA ASP A 118 7.71 -9.65 9.44
C ASP A 118 9.18 -9.21 9.55
N MET A 119 9.43 -7.91 9.34
CA MET A 119 10.77 -7.32 9.43
C MET A 119 10.99 -6.67 10.79
N ASP A 120 12.23 -6.75 11.29
CA ASP A 120 12.66 -6.00 12.47
C ASP A 120 12.90 -4.53 12.12
N TYR A 121 12.42 -3.64 12.98
CA TYR A 121 12.71 -2.21 12.87
C TYR A 121 14.17 -1.91 13.20
N ALA A 122 14.82 -1.11 12.35
CA ALA A 122 16.03 -0.39 12.68
C ALA A 122 15.98 1.04 12.11
N TYR A 123 16.59 1.98 12.82
CA TYR A 123 16.51 3.41 12.49
C TYR A 123 17.27 3.78 11.20
N ASP A 124 18.23 2.94 10.81
CA ASP A 124 19.15 3.12 9.67
C ASP A 124 18.76 2.28 8.44
N LEU A 125 17.60 1.62 8.45
CA LEU A 125 17.05 1.00 7.25
C LEU A 125 16.82 2.04 6.16
N ASP A 126 16.88 1.60 4.90
CA ASP A 126 16.60 2.45 3.75
C ASP A 126 15.08 2.67 3.59
N TRP A 127 14.48 3.38 4.54
CA TRP A 127 13.05 3.68 4.59
C TRP A 127 12.55 4.45 3.37
N ILE A 128 13.42 5.27 2.78
CA ILE A 128 13.12 6.11 1.62
C ILE A 128 12.87 5.27 0.38
N ASN A 129 13.65 4.20 0.19
CA ASN A 129 13.53 3.31 -0.96
C ASN A 129 12.88 1.97 -0.61
N MET A 130 12.37 1.82 0.62
CA MET A 130 11.69 0.60 1.03
C MET A 130 10.45 0.39 0.18
N ASP A 131 10.33 -0.81 -0.36
CA ASP A 131 9.17 -1.21 -1.14
C ASP A 131 7.92 -1.25 -0.25
N ASP A 132 7.07 -0.24 -0.39
CA ASP A 132 5.78 -0.12 0.26
C ASP A 132 4.61 -0.59 -0.64
N SER A 133 4.93 -1.17 -1.81
CA SER A 133 3.93 -1.75 -2.75
C SER A 133 3.15 -2.92 -2.15
N ILE A 134 3.62 -3.51 -1.06
CA ILE A 134 2.91 -4.57 -0.33
C ILE A 134 1.54 -4.12 0.18
N VAL A 135 1.37 -2.81 0.37
CA VAL A 135 0.11 -2.17 0.76
C VAL A 135 -0.60 -1.58 -0.48
N GLU A 136 -0.24 -1.99 -1.70
CA GLU A 136 -0.86 -1.51 -2.93
C GLU A 136 -2.36 -1.79 -2.91
N ASN A 137 -3.10 -0.71 -3.15
CA ASN A 137 -4.56 -0.72 -3.17
C ASN A 137 -5.10 -0.82 -4.60
N GLU A 138 -4.28 -1.26 -5.56
CA GLU A 138 -4.67 -1.28 -6.96
C GLU A 138 -5.88 -2.20 -7.21
N ILE A 139 -6.86 -1.64 -7.92
CA ILE A 139 -8.07 -2.34 -8.34
C ILE A 139 -7.93 -2.61 -9.83
N PHE A 140 -7.95 -3.89 -10.19
CA PHE A 140 -7.81 -4.33 -11.57
C PHE A 140 -9.18 -4.72 -12.12
N GLN A 141 -9.68 -3.94 -13.08
CA GLN A 141 -10.89 -4.28 -13.81
C GLN A 141 -10.66 -5.50 -14.72
N ARG A 142 -11.67 -6.35 -14.82
CA ARG A 142 -11.71 -7.54 -15.67
C ARG A 142 -13.08 -7.65 -16.34
N PRO A 143 -13.21 -8.35 -17.48
CA PRO A 143 -14.52 -8.50 -18.15
C PRO A 143 -15.62 -9.13 -17.30
N TRP A 144 -15.25 -9.89 -16.26
CA TRP A 144 -16.17 -10.52 -15.31
C TRP A 144 -16.39 -9.72 -14.01
N GLY A 145 -15.75 -8.56 -13.85
CA GLY A 145 -15.81 -7.76 -12.62
C GLY A 145 -14.47 -7.13 -12.27
N PHE A 146 -13.97 -7.32 -11.05
CA PHE A 146 -12.65 -6.84 -10.67
C PHE A 146 -12.01 -7.70 -9.58
N TYR A 147 -10.70 -7.57 -9.42
CA TYR A 147 -10.04 -7.96 -8.18
C TYR A 147 -9.21 -6.81 -7.61
N LYS A 148 -8.95 -6.88 -6.31
CA LYS A 148 -8.07 -5.98 -5.57
C LYS A 148 -7.11 -6.82 -4.75
N THR A 149 -5.81 -6.60 -4.90
CA THR A 149 -4.81 -7.16 -3.98
C THR A 149 -4.91 -6.42 -2.64
N THR A 150 -4.96 -7.16 -1.54
CA THR A 150 -5.04 -6.59 -0.19
C THR A 150 -3.71 -6.62 0.54
N VAL A 151 -2.93 -7.69 0.34
CA VAL A 151 -1.57 -7.86 0.85
C VAL A 151 -0.81 -8.76 -0.11
N LEU A 152 0.43 -8.43 -0.42
CA LEU A 152 1.37 -9.30 -1.13
C LEU A 152 2.71 -9.29 -0.40
N ASN A 153 3.17 -10.43 0.10
CA ASN A 153 4.51 -10.56 0.66
C ASN A 153 5.14 -11.90 0.24
N GLN A 154 6.33 -12.20 0.77
CA GLN A 154 7.05 -13.44 0.46
C GLN A 154 6.34 -14.73 0.90
N TYR A 155 5.33 -14.63 1.78
CA TYR A 155 4.65 -15.78 2.37
C TYR A 155 3.29 -16.06 1.70
N PHE A 156 2.56 -15.01 1.32
CA PHE A 156 1.23 -15.13 0.72
C PHE A 156 0.83 -13.92 -0.12
N GLN A 157 -0.17 -14.12 -0.97
CA GLN A 157 -0.95 -13.05 -1.58
C GLN A 157 -2.41 -13.16 -1.14
N SER A 158 -3.03 -12.04 -0.79
CA SER A 158 -4.47 -11.99 -0.50
C SER A 158 -5.19 -11.05 -1.44
N LYS A 159 -6.40 -11.42 -1.85
CA LYS A 159 -7.22 -10.64 -2.78
C LYS A 159 -8.68 -10.60 -2.37
N ILE A 160 -9.36 -9.55 -2.81
CA ILE A 160 -10.81 -9.51 -2.93
C ILE A 160 -11.16 -9.65 -4.40
N ILE A 161 -12.02 -10.59 -4.74
CA ILE A 161 -12.50 -10.80 -6.11
C ILE A 161 -14.02 -10.58 -6.12
N ARG A 162 -14.48 -9.65 -6.95
CA ARG A 162 -15.91 -9.41 -7.21
C ARG A 162 -16.24 -9.82 -8.64
N VAL A 163 -17.17 -10.76 -8.77
CA VAL A 163 -17.69 -11.23 -10.05
C VAL A 163 -19.08 -10.62 -10.26
N ASP A 164 -19.24 -9.91 -11.37
CA ASP A 164 -20.51 -9.33 -11.80
C ASP A 164 -21.58 -10.41 -12.03
N PRO A 165 -22.88 -10.04 -12.00
CA PRO A 165 -23.95 -10.97 -12.34
C PRO A 165 -23.68 -11.68 -13.67
N ARG A 166 -23.88 -13.00 -13.71
CA ARG A 166 -23.54 -13.89 -14.84
C ARG A 166 -22.07 -13.89 -15.27
N GLY A 167 -21.17 -13.20 -14.57
CA GLY A 167 -19.74 -13.22 -14.83
C GLY A 167 -19.09 -14.55 -14.45
N ALA A 168 -17.97 -14.86 -15.08
CA ALA A 168 -17.17 -16.04 -14.75
C ALA A 168 -15.68 -15.77 -14.89
N LEU A 169 -14.87 -16.31 -14.00
CA LEU A 169 -13.42 -16.35 -14.23
C LEU A 169 -13.10 -17.31 -15.39
N SER A 170 -11.93 -17.14 -16.01
CA SER A 170 -11.42 -18.12 -16.97
C SER A 170 -11.18 -19.46 -16.25
N LEU A 171 -11.30 -20.58 -16.97
CA LEU A 171 -10.86 -21.86 -16.40
C LEU A 171 -9.34 -21.83 -16.37
N GLN A 172 -8.77 -21.92 -15.18
CA GLN A 172 -7.35 -21.72 -14.96
C GLN A 172 -6.76 -22.75 -14.00
N GLU A 173 -5.43 -22.90 -14.04
CA GLU A 173 -4.65 -23.64 -13.04
C GLU A 173 -3.36 -22.88 -12.72
N HIS A 174 -2.75 -23.24 -11.59
CA HIS A 174 -1.49 -22.69 -11.10
C HIS A 174 -0.55 -23.83 -10.71
N HIS A 175 0.75 -23.71 -10.98
CA HIS A 175 1.73 -24.75 -10.67
C HIS A 175 2.58 -24.45 -9.45
N ARG A 176 2.60 -23.19 -8.97
CA ARG A 176 3.48 -22.76 -7.89
C ARG A 176 2.76 -22.33 -6.62
N ARG A 177 1.44 -22.38 -6.62
CA ARG A 177 0.60 -21.97 -5.50
C ARG A 177 -0.68 -22.79 -5.37
N GLU A 178 -1.17 -22.87 -4.15
CA GLU A 178 -2.52 -23.27 -3.80
C GLU A 178 -3.37 -22.04 -3.42
N GLU A 179 -4.68 -22.19 -3.43
CA GLU A 179 -5.60 -21.09 -3.12
C GLU A 179 -6.68 -21.50 -2.13
N HIS A 180 -7.05 -20.55 -1.28
CA HIS A 180 -8.12 -20.66 -0.30
C HIS A 180 -9.10 -19.53 -0.52
N TRP A 181 -10.33 -19.85 -0.89
CA TRP A 181 -11.39 -18.88 -1.11
C TRP A 181 -12.44 -18.99 -0.02
N ILE A 182 -12.96 -17.84 0.43
CA ILE A 182 -14.14 -17.76 1.29
C ILE A 182 -15.16 -16.87 0.59
N VAL A 183 -16.38 -17.37 0.41
CA VAL A 183 -17.47 -16.56 -0.14
C VAL A 183 -17.96 -15.59 0.92
N VAL A 184 -17.85 -14.29 0.67
CA VAL A 184 -18.26 -13.25 1.62
C VAL A 184 -19.58 -12.59 1.23
N HIS A 185 -19.99 -12.68 -0.04
CA HIS A 185 -21.27 -12.16 -0.51
C HIS A 185 -21.75 -12.89 -1.77
N GLY A 186 -23.06 -13.04 -1.91
CA GLY A 186 -23.69 -13.66 -3.08
C GLY A 186 -23.67 -15.19 -3.09
N GLU A 187 -24.04 -15.75 -4.23
CA GLU A 187 -24.05 -17.18 -4.51
C GLU A 187 -23.54 -17.44 -5.93
N GLY A 188 -23.11 -18.67 -6.19
CA GLY A 188 -22.54 -19.03 -7.46
C GLY A 188 -22.30 -20.50 -7.62
N GLN A 189 -21.41 -20.83 -8.54
CA GLN A 189 -20.91 -22.17 -8.75
C GLN A 189 -19.38 -22.12 -8.80
N VAL A 190 -18.75 -23.09 -8.17
CA VAL A 190 -17.32 -23.37 -8.36
C VAL A 190 -17.15 -24.65 -9.16
N GLN A 191 -16.20 -24.61 -10.09
CA GLN A 191 -15.69 -25.80 -10.76
C GLN A 191 -14.31 -26.11 -10.18
N LEU A 192 -14.09 -27.37 -9.80
CA LEU A 192 -12.81 -27.97 -9.41
C LEU A 192 -12.62 -29.24 -10.24
N ASP A 193 -11.66 -29.21 -11.16
CA ASP A 193 -11.47 -30.16 -12.24
C ASP A 193 -12.77 -30.45 -13.00
N LEU A 194 -13.29 -31.67 -12.85
CA LEU A 194 -14.53 -32.13 -13.49
C LEU A 194 -15.77 -31.90 -12.62
N THR A 195 -15.58 -31.52 -11.36
CA THR A 195 -16.67 -31.37 -10.40
C THR A 195 -17.16 -29.93 -10.39
N LYS A 196 -18.47 -29.74 -10.54
CA LYS A 196 -19.13 -28.44 -10.36
C LYS A 196 -20.08 -28.51 -9.18
N ARG A 197 -20.03 -27.54 -8.29
CA ARG A 197 -20.93 -27.46 -7.13
C ARG A 197 -21.37 -26.02 -6.86
N PRO A 198 -22.61 -25.81 -6.39
CA PRO A 198 -23.03 -24.49 -5.93
C PRO A 198 -22.22 -24.06 -4.70
N ILE A 199 -22.09 -22.76 -4.52
CA ILE A 199 -21.44 -22.10 -3.39
C ILE A 199 -22.28 -20.91 -2.93
N ARG A 200 -22.16 -20.54 -1.66
CA ARG A 200 -22.88 -19.45 -1.00
C ARG A 200 -22.01 -18.86 0.11
N VAL A 201 -22.44 -17.70 0.62
CA VAL A 201 -21.78 -17.00 1.73
C VAL A 201 -21.40 -17.93 2.88
N GLY A 202 -20.17 -17.80 3.36
CA GLY A 202 -19.59 -18.58 4.45
C GLY A 202 -18.92 -19.89 4.01
N GLU A 203 -19.08 -20.31 2.76
CA GLU A 203 -18.38 -21.51 2.27
C GLU A 203 -16.90 -21.24 1.99
N HIS A 204 -16.06 -22.18 2.44
CA HIS A 204 -14.64 -22.27 2.11
C HIS A 204 -14.44 -23.20 0.90
N ILE A 205 -13.55 -22.78 0.00
CA ILE A 205 -13.10 -23.56 -1.14
C ILE A 205 -11.57 -23.65 -1.05
N TYR A 206 -11.06 -24.88 -1.04
CA TYR A 206 -9.63 -25.14 -1.17
C TYR A 206 -9.33 -25.60 -2.60
N ILE A 207 -8.29 -25.02 -3.19
CA ILE A 207 -7.82 -25.29 -4.55
C ILE A 207 -6.35 -25.69 -4.45
N PRO A 208 -6.03 -26.99 -4.55
CA PRO A 208 -4.65 -27.43 -4.52
C PRO A 208 -3.90 -27.05 -5.80
N THR A 209 -2.58 -26.98 -5.72
CA THR A 209 -1.70 -26.77 -6.88
C THR A 209 -2.01 -27.74 -8.01
N GLY A 210 -2.12 -27.23 -9.24
CA GLY A 210 -2.44 -28.01 -10.44
C GLY A 210 -3.91 -28.37 -10.61
N CYS A 211 -4.81 -27.96 -9.71
CA CYS A 211 -6.25 -28.14 -9.87
C CYS A 211 -6.82 -27.10 -10.84
N LYS A 212 -7.56 -27.55 -11.85
CA LYS A 212 -8.28 -26.65 -12.75
C LYS A 212 -9.49 -26.10 -12.03
N HIS A 213 -9.60 -24.79 -11.94
CA HIS A 213 -10.66 -24.16 -11.17
C HIS A 213 -11.27 -22.97 -11.89
N ARG A 214 -12.55 -22.71 -11.58
CA ARG A 214 -13.32 -21.58 -12.11
C ARG A 214 -14.39 -21.15 -11.11
N LEU A 215 -14.50 -19.85 -10.88
CA LEU A 215 -15.60 -19.22 -10.16
C LEU A 215 -16.63 -18.66 -11.15
N ILE A 216 -17.91 -18.94 -10.91
CA ILE A 216 -19.03 -18.48 -11.76
C ILE A 216 -20.09 -17.83 -10.87
N ASN A 217 -20.47 -16.60 -11.18
CA ASN A 217 -21.65 -15.99 -10.58
C ASN A 217 -22.90 -16.47 -11.34
N THR A 218 -23.80 -17.16 -10.64
CA THR A 218 -25.03 -17.69 -11.23
C THR A 218 -26.22 -16.74 -11.13
N SER A 219 -26.09 -15.66 -10.35
CA SER A 219 -27.14 -14.67 -10.15
C SER A 219 -27.30 -13.75 -11.37
N ASP A 220 -28.55 -13.32 -11.61
CA ASP A 220 -28.90 -12.32 -12.62
C ASP A 220 -28.75 -10.88 -12.11
N THR A 221 -28.77 -10.67 -10.79
CA THR A 221 -28.85 -9.33 -10.20
C THR A 221 -27.76 -9.04 -9.18
N GLU A 222 -27.33 -10.04 -8.40
CA GLU A 222 -26.39 -9.86 -7.30
C GLU A 222 -24.95 -10.18 -7.75
N SER A 223 -23.99 -9.47 -7.20
CA SER A 223 -22.56 -9.81 -7.37
C SER A 223 -22.17 -10.99 -6.48
N LEU A 224 -21.14 -11.73 -6.89
CA LEU A 224 -20.48 -12.75 -6.08
C LEU A 224 -19.13 -12.21 -5.63
N ILE A 225 -18.86 -12.19 -4.33
CA ILE A 225 -17.60 -11.69 -3.76
C ILE A 225 -16.94 -12.79 -2.96
N ILE A 226 -15.65 -13.04 -3.25
CA ILE A 226 -14.80 -13.92 -2.47
C ILE A 226 -13.59 -13.15 -1.91
N THR A 227 -13.12 -13.59 -0.75
CA THR A 227 -11.75 -13.30 -0.28
C THR A 227 -10.88 -14.49 -0.59
N GLU A 228 -9.73 -14.24 -1.18
CA GLU A 228 -8.75 -15.25 -1.59
C GLU A 228 -7.45 -15.09 -0.80
N VAL A 229 -6.87 -16.22 -0.40
CA VAL A 229 -5.49 -16.33 0.07
C VAL A 229 -4.76 -17.33 -0.82
N GLN A 230 -3.65 -16.92 -1.40
CA GLN A 230 -2.76 -17.75 -2.21
C GLN A 230 -1.51 -18.07 -1.39
N LEU A 231 -1.12 -19.34 -1.34
CA LEU A 231 0.06 -19.83 -0.62
C LEU A 231 0.98 -20.56 -1.61
N GLY A 232 2.28 -20.28 -1.56
CA GLY A 232 3.23 -20.82 -2.53
C GLY A 232 4.54 -20.04 -2.53
N ASP A 233 5.38 -20.32 -3.52
CA ASP A 233 6.68 -19.65 -3.68
C ASP A 233 6.70 -18.62 -4.84
N TYR A 234 5.54 -18.44 -5.51
CA TYR A 234 5.39 -17.49 -6.61
C TYR A 234 3.92 -17.10 -6.84
N PHE A 235 3.67 -15.80 -7.05
CA PHE A 235 2.32 -15.23 -7.18
C PHE A 235 2.10 -14.40 -8.45
N GLY A 236 3.03 -14.45 -9.42
CA GLY A 236 2.92 -13.74 -10.70
C GLY A 236 1.78 -14.24 -11.58
N GLU A 237 1.25 -13.37 -12.46
CA GLU A 237 0.18 -13.74 -13.41
C GLU A 237 0.63 -14.71 -14.52
N ASP A 238 1.93 -14.90 -14.71
CA ASP A 238 2.56 -15.83 -15.65
C ASP A 238 2.54 -17.29 -15.16
N ASP A 239 2.27 -17.55 -13.88
CA ASP A 239 1.94 -18.90 -13.38
C ASP A 239 0.49 -19.33 -13.74
N ILE A 240 -0.29 -18.45 -14.36
CA ILE A 240 -1.69 -18.71 -14.71
C ILE A 240 -1.77 -19.33 -16.09
N ILE A 241 -2.11 -20.63 -16.16
CA ILE A 241 -2.44 -21.29 -17.42
C ILE A 241 -3.96 -21.22 -17.62
N ARG A 242 -4.41 -20.64 -18.74
CA ARG A 242 -5.83 -20.48 -19.07
C ARG A 242 -6.24 -21.48 -20.15
N PHE A 243 -7.32 -22.22 -19.91
CA PHE A 243 -7.82 -23.24 -20.84
C PHE A 243 -9.05 -22.80 -21.62
N GLU A 244 -9.91 -22.02 -20.98
CA GLU A 244 -11.16 -21.55 -21.55
C GLU A 244 -11.46 -20.15 -21.03
N ASP A 245 -11.40 -19.16 -21.92
CA ASP A 245 -11.84 -17.81 -21.63
C ASP A 245 -13.11 -17.47 -22.42
N VAL A 246 -14.20 -17.23 -21.69
CA VAL A 246 -15.49 -16.84 -22.30
C VAL A 246 -15.47 -15.41 -22.86
N TYR A 247 -14.38 -14.67 -22.65
CA TYR A 247 -14.18 -13.30 -23.12
C TYR A 247 -13.13 -13.18 -24.24
N GLY A 248 -12.55 -14.30 -24.70
CA GLY A 248 -11.67 -14.31 -25.87
C GLY A 248 -10.30 -13.64 -25.67
N ARG A 249 -9.76 -13.63 -24.45
CA ARG A 249 -8.36 -13.21 -24.21
C ARG A 249 -7.42 -14.36 -24.60
N GLU A 250 -6.36 -14.02 -25.33
CA GLU A 250 -5.25 -14.94 -25.65
C GLU A 250 -4.43 -15.31 -24.42
#